data_AF-A0A366HKP8-F1
#
_entry.id   AF-A0A366HKP8-F1
#
_cell.length_a   1.000
_cell.length_b   1.000
_cell.length_c   1.000
_cell.angle_alpha   90.00
_cell.angle_beta   90.00
_cell.angle_gamma   90.00
#
_symmetry.space_group_name_H-M   'P 1'
#
loop_
_entity.id
_entity.type
_entity.pdbx_description
1 polymer ?
#
loop_
_entity_poly.entity_id
_entity_poly.type
_entity_poly.pdbx_seq_one_letter_code
_entity_poly.pdbx_strand_id
1 'polypeptide(L)'
;MSLDPQRKNKNRGFMQLRVWQDARELYVQTCAAMKGWPFELKKVASQQIASVDSVHPNIAEGYARKSIREYLNFLGIARGSLGESVSGISTYHAAGQLTGSCFEDLDALSFKTENGLLKLIESLERKRDSGAWDDTLYHPTHDGAAG
;
A
#
# COMPACT_ATOMS: atom_id res chain seq x y z
N MET A 1 -6.15 -0.29 -16.41
CA MET A 1 -5.74 -1.63 -16.90
C MET A 1 -6.31 -2.66 -15.93
N SER A 2 -7.43 -3.30 -16.28
CA SER A 2 -8.11 -4.27 -15.41
C SER A 2 -7.26 -5.53 -15.30
N LEU A 3 -6.92 -5.94 -14.08
CA LEU A 3 -6.22 -7.21 -13.84
C LEU A 3 -7.13 -8.37 -14.31
N ASP A 4 -6.58 -9.23 -15.15
CA ASP A 4 -7.25 -10.40 -15.74
C ASP A 4 -7.82 -11.34 -14.64
N PRO A 5 -9.13 -11.65 -14.66
CA PRO A 5 -9.79 -12.49 -13.64
C PRO A 5 -9.36 -13.97 -13.64
N GLN A 6 -8.50 -14.43 -14.54
CA GLN A 6 -8.19 -15.85 -14.73
C GLN A 6 -7.16 -16.45 -13.75
N ARG A 7 -6.49 -15.66 -12.90
CA ARG A 7 -5.47 -16.16 -11.96
C ARG A 7 -5.86 -15.98 -10.49
N LYS A 8 -6.77 -16.81 -9.98
CA LYS A 8 -7.16 -16.84 -8.56
C LYS A 8 -6.11 -17.57 -7.71
N ASN A 9 -5.52 -16.86 -6.75
CA ASN A 9 -4.60 -17.42 -5.75
C ASN A 9 -4.92 -16.75 -4.40
N LYS A 10 -5.03 -17.52 -3.31
CA LYS A 10 -5.29 -17.03 -1.95
C LYS A 10 -4.32 -15.91 -1.54
N ASN A 11 -3.05 -16.01 -1.98
CA ASN A 11 -1.99 -15.03 -1.69
C ASN A 11 -2.05 -13.77 -2.56
N ARG A 12 -2.93 -13.70 -3.56
CA ARG A 12 -3.15 -12.50 -4.41
C ARG A 12 -4.38 -11.70 -4.01
N GLY A 13 -5.03 -12.05 -2.89
CA GLY A 13 -6.21 -11.33 -2.41
C GLY A 13 -5.95 -9.85 -2.08
N PHE A 14 -4.70 -9.48 -1.77
CA PHE A 14 -4.31 -8.07 -1.58
C PHE A 14 -4.67 -7.18 -2.79
N MET A 15 -4.70 -7.72 -4.01
CA MET A 15 -5.04 -6.97 -5.21
C MET A 15 -6.50 -6.47 -5.21
N GLN A 16 -7.35 -7.03 -4.34
CA GLN A 16 -8.74 -6.60 -4.13
C GLN A 16 -8.87 -5.54 -3.03
N LEU A 17 -7.82 -5.28 -2.26
CA LEU A 17 -7.82 -4.23 -1.24
C LEU A 17 -7.80 -2.87 -1.93
N ARG A 18 -8.84 -2.06 -1.70
CA ARG A 18 -8.92 -0.68 -2.21
C ARG A 18 -7.67 0.14 -1.86
N VAL A 19 -7.19 0.03 -0.62
CA VAL A 19 -5.97 0.72 -0.17
C VAL A 19 -4.72 0.30 -0.98
N TRP A 20 -4.61 -0.97 -1.38
CA TRP A 20 -3.49 -1.41 -2.22
C TRP A 20 -3.60 -0.82 -3.64
N GLN A 21 -4.81 -0.77 -4.19
CA GLN A 21 -5.07 -0.17 -5.50
C GLN A 21 -4.77 1.34 -5.49
N ASP A 22 -5.18 2.04 -4.43
CA ASP A 22 -4.91 3.47 -4.23
C ASP A 22 -3.40 3.73 -4.07
N ALA A 23 -2.68 2.93 -3.26
CA ALA A 23 -1.23 3.02 -3.11
C ALA A 23 -0.48 2.77 -4.44
N ARG A 24 -0.95 1.80 -5.23
CA ARG A 24 -0.40 1.53 -6.56
C ARG A 24 -0.65 2.70 -7.52
N GLU A 25 -1.83 3.29 -7.48
CA GLU A 25 -2.15 4.48 -8.29
C GLU A 25 -1.29 5.68 -7.87
N LEU A 26 -1.08 5.85 -6.57
CA LEU A 26 -0.22 6.92 -6.03
C LEU A 26 1.21 6.80 -6.57
N TYR A 27 1.75 5.59 -6.65
CA TYR A 27 3.05 5.34 -7.29
C TYR A 27 3.07 5.76 -8.76
N VAL A 28 2.04 5.38 -9.54
CA VAL A 28 1.95 5.72 -10.97
C VAL A 28 1.91 7.24 -11.17
N GLN A 29 1.09 7.94 -10.40
CA GLN A 29 0.97 9.40 -10.51
C GLN A 29 2.22 10.13 -10.02
N THR A 30 2.87 9.63 -8.97
CA THR A 30 4.15 10.16 -8.48
C THR A 30 5.23 10.05 -9.54
N CYS A 31 5.34 8.89 -10.21
CA CYS A 31 6.28 8.71 -11.32
C CYS A 31 6.01 9.70 -12.45
N ALA A 32 4.74 9.92 -12.80
CA ALA A 32 4.36 10.86 -13.85
C ALA A 32 4.72 12.31 -13.49
N ALA A 33 4.42 12.73 -12.26
CA ALA A 33 4.69 14.07 -11.75
C ALA A 33 6.20 14.42 -11.76
N MET A 34 7.06 13.44 -11.50
CA MET A 34 8.50 13.67 -11.29
C MET A 34 9.37 13.34 -12.51
N LYS A 35 8.78 12.74 -13.55
CA LYS A 35 9.48 12.35 -14.78
C LYS A 35 10.21 13.53 -15.43
N GLY A 36 9.60 14.71 -15.42
CA GLY A 36 10.11 15.92 -16.07
C GLY A 36 11.09 16.75 -15.23
N TRP A 37 11.39 16.37 -13.99
CA TRP A 37 12.28 17.15 -13.14
C TRP A 37 13.70 17.24 -13.69
N PRO A 38 14.39 18.38 -13.49
CA PRO A 38 15.73 18.62 -13.99
C PRO A 38 16.77 17.70 -13.33
N PHE A 39 17.96 17.60 -13.93
CA PHE A 39 18.97 16.61 -13.56
C PHE A 39 19.38 16.68 -12.07
N GLU A 40 19.58 17.89 -11.56
CA GLU A 40 19.93 18.19 -10.18
C GLU A 40 18.88 17.72 -9.16
N LEU A 41 17.61 17.56 -9.59
CA LEU A 41 16.52 17.08 -8.75
C LEU A 41 16.21 15.58 -8.94
N LYS A 42 16.92 14.88 -9.84
CA LYS A 42 16.65 13.45 -10.09
C LYS A 42 16.84 12.57 -8.86
N LYS A 43 17.80 12.90 -7.98
CA LYS A 43 18.00 12.18 -6.72
C LYS A 43 16.80 12.38 -5.77
N VAL A 44 16.27 13.59 -5.68
CA VAL A 44 15.10 13.90 -4.85
C VAL A 44 13.85 13.19 -5.39
N ALA A 45 13.62 13.28 -6.71
CA ALA A 45 12.54 12.56 -7.38
C ALA A 45 12.61 11.05 -7.13
N SER A 46 13.79 10.44 -7.25
CA SER A 46 13.95 9.00 -7.04
C SER A 46 13.75 8.59 -5.58
N GLN A 47 14.12 9.42 -4.60
CA GLN A 47 13.81 9.17 -3.19
C GLN A 47 12.30 9.19 -2.92
N GLN A 48 11.59 10.17 -3.47
CA GLN A 48 10.15 10.25 -3.34
C GLN A 48 9.44 9.07 -4.02
N ILE A 49 9.86 8.72 -5.23
CA ILE A 49 9.34 7.54 -5.95
C ILE A 49 9.58 6.28 -5.13
N ALA A 50 10.76 6.10 -4.54
CA ALA A 50 11.07 4.95 -3.70
C ALA A 50 10.23 4.91 -2.41
N SER A 51 9.97 6.06 -1.79
CA SER A 51 9.10 6.15 -0.62
C SER A 51 7.67 5.71 -0.96
N VAL A 52 7.10 6.22 -2.06
CA VAL A 52 5.75 5.82 -2.51
C VAL A 52 5.72 4.35 -2.97
N ASP A 53 6.75 3.89 -3.69
CA ASP A 53 6.87 2.51 -4.15
C ASP A 53 6.91 1.52 -3.00
N SER A 54 7.41 1.90 -1.82
CA SER A 54 7.42 1.05 -0.62
C SER A 54 6.01 0.74 -0.08
N VAL A 55 4.99 1.57 -0.36
CA VAL A 55 3.67 1.43 0.27
C VAL A 55 2.92 0.18 -0.21
N HIS A 56 2.78 -0.01 -1.53
CA HIS A 56 2.00 -1.12 -2.10
C HIS A 56 2.62 -2.52 -1.89
N PRO A 57 3.95 -2.72 -1.96
CA PRO A 57 4.59 -4.00 -1.70
C PRO A 57 4.53 -4.35 -0.22
N ASN A 58 4.69 -3.40 0.70
CA ASN A 58 4.55 -3.70 2.13
C ASN A 58 3.11 -4.14 2.47
N ILE A 59 2.07 -3.55 1.86
CA ILE A 59 0.69 -4.05 2.01
C ILE A 59 0.56 -5.49 1.49
N ALA A 60 1.13 -5.79 0.31
CA ALA A 60 1.06 -7.11 -0.30
C ALA A 60 1.88 -8.17 0.46
N GLU A 61 3.08 -7.81 0.91
CA GLU A 61 3.97 -8.68 1.67
C GLU A 61 3.37 -8.99 3.03
N GLY A 62 2.86 -7.97 3.74
CA GLY A 62 2.12 -8.15 4.97
C GLY A 62 0.92 -9.08 4.80
N TYR A 63 0.13 -8.91 3.73
CA TYR A 63 -1.01 -9.77 3.41
C TYR A 63 -0.58 -11.24 3.21
N ALA A 64 0.61 -11.46 2.67
CA ALA A 64 1.16 -12.79 2.45
C ALA A 64 1.76 -13.42 3.73
N ARG A 65 1.84 -12.69 4.85
CA ARG A 65 2.31 -13.22 6.12
C ARG A 65 1.26 -14.09 6.80
N LYS A 66 1.73 -15.09 7.52
CA LYS A 66 0.88 -16.03 8.27
C LYS A 66 0.27 -15.34 9.49
N SER A 67 1.10 -14.66 10.28
CA SER A 67 0.66 -14.05 11.53
C SER A 67 0.11 -12.65 11.34
N ILE A 68 -0.95 -12.33 12.08
CA ILE A 68 -1.51 -10.98 12.10
C ILE A 68 -0.51 -9.94 12.63
N ARG A 69 0.41 -10.35 13.52
CA ARG A 69 1.46 -9.49 14.06
C ARG A 69 2.45 -9.09 12.96
N GLU A 70 2.89 -10.03 12.13
CA GLU A 70 3.74 -9.71 10.98
C GLU A 70 3.00 -8.84 9.98
N TYR A 71 1.72 -9.12 9.69
CA TYR A 71 0.95 -8.27 8.79
C TYR A 71 0.91 -6.81 9.31
N LEU A 72 0.57 -6.62 10.58
CA LEU A 72 0.58 -5.29 11.20
C LEU A 72 1.95 -4.62 11.17
N ASN A 73 3.05 -5.37 11.32
CA ASN A 73 4.41 -4.82 11.20
C ASN A 73 4.67 -4.25 9.79
N PHE A 74 4.34 -5.00 8.75
CA PHE A 74 4.46 -4.54 7.36
C PHE A 74 3.56 -3.33 7.06
N LEU A 75 2.35 -3.29 7.62
CA LEU A 75 1.48 -2.12 7.49
C LEU A 75 2.03 -0.89 8.23
N GLY A 76 2.76 -1.10 9.33
CA GLY A 76 3.52 -0.05 10.01
C GLY A 76 4.60 0.56 9.11
N ILE A 77 5.34 -0.27 8.37
CA ILE A 77 6.32 0.18 7.38
C ILE A 77 5.64 0.95 6.25
N ALA A 78 4.55 0.40 5.68
CA ALA A 78 3.77 1.08 4.64
C ALA A 78 3.27 2.46 5.10
N ARG A 79 2.83 2.57 6.36
CA ARG A 79 2.36 3.83 6.95
C ARG A 79 3.51 4.83 7.13
N GLY A 80 4.69 4.37 7.56
CA GLY A 80 5.88 5.21 7.65
C GLY A 80 6.28 5.79 6.28
N SER A 81 6.38 4.93 5.26
CA SER A 81 6.69 5.36 3.90
C SER A 81 5.63 6.30 3.31
N LEU A 82 4.35 6.09 3.60
CA LEU A 82 3.29 7.00 3.17
C LEU A 82 3.41 8.39 3.84
N GLY A 83 3.74 8.43 5.13
CA GLY A 83 3.98 9.69 5.85
C GLY A 83 5.18 10.48 5.30
N GLU A 84 6.28 9.79 4.98
CA GLU A 84 7.41 10.40 4.28
C GLU A 84 6.99 10.95 2.91
N SER A 85 6.18 10.19 2.18
CA SER A 85 5.70 10.57 0.85
C SER A 85 4.84 11.84 0.88
N VAL A 86 3.91 11.97 1.83
CA VAL A 86 3.07 13.16 2.00
C VAL A 86 3.89 14.39 2.37
N SER A 87 4.87 14.21 3.27
CA SER A 87 5.82 15.27 3.64
C SER A 87 6.60 15.77 2.42
N GLY A 88 7.08 14.85 1.59
CA GLY A 88 7.74 15.16 0.32
C GLY A 88 6.83 15.95 -0.63
N ILE A 89 5.65 15.43 -0.96
CA ILE A 89 4.66 16.07 -1.85
C ILE A 89 4.38 17.53 -1.43
N SER A 90 4.11 17.74 -0.14
CA SER A 90 3.88 19.08 0.43
C SER A 90 5.09 20.00 0.27
N THR A 91 6.29 19.48 0.57
CA THR A 91 7.54 20.24 0.47
C THR A 91 7.84 20.63 -0.98
N TYR A 92 7.63 19.71 -1.92
CA TYR A 92 7.93 19.95 -3.34
C TYR A 92 6.96 20.95 -3.96
N HIS A 93 5.71 20.99 -3.50
CA HIS A 93 4.79 22.05 -3.88
C HIS A 93 5.25 23.41 -3.34
N ALA A 94 5.59 23.50 -2.04
CA ALA A 94 6.09 24.73 -1.44
C ALA A 94 7.39 25.25 -2.10
N ALA A 95 8.24 24.35 -2.59
CA ALA A 95 9.46 24.66 -3.34
C ALA A 95 9.23 24.99 -4.83
N GLY A 96 7.98 24.97 -5.32
CA GLY A 96 7.64 25.27 -6.72
C GLY A 96 7.98 24.16 -7.71
N GLN A 97 8.28 22.94 -7.24
CA GLN A 97 8.62 21.78 -8.07
C GLN A 97 7.37 21.03 -8.55
N LEU A 98 6.24 21.19 -7.87
CA LEU A 98 4.93 20.67 -8.26
C LEU A 98 3.98 21.83 -8.56
N THR A 99 3.25 21.72 -9.67
CA THR A 99 2.11 22.62 -9.96
C THR A 99 1.02 22.42 -8.93
N GLY A 100 0.18 23.44 -8.71
CA GLY A 100 -0.97 23.32 -7.80
C GLY A 100 -1.89 22.15 -8.16
N SER A 101 -2.21 21.97 -9.44
CA SER A 101 -3.03 20.83 -9.89
C SER A 101 -2.40 19.47 -9.58
N CYS A 102 -1.09 19.33 -9.82
CA CYS A 102 -0.38 18.08 -9.54
C CYS A 102 -0.29 17.81 -8.03
N PHE A 103 -0.14 18.85 -7.23
CA PHE A 103 -0.17 18.74 -5.78
C PHE A 103 -1.54 18.26 -5.30
N GLU A 104 -2.63 18.90 -5.72
CA GLU A 104 -4.00 18.52 -5.31
C GLU A 104 -4.32 17.06 -5.68
N ASP A 105 -3.96 16.62 -6.89
CA ASP A 105 -4.20 15.23 -7.32
C ASP A 105 -3.45 14.23 -6.44
N LEU A 106 -2.16 14.49 -6.16
CA LEU A 106 -1.32 13.62 -5.33
C LEU A 106 -1.72 13.66 -3.84
N ASP A 107 -2.09 14.82 -3.32
CA ASP A 107 -2.52 15.00 -1.94
C ASP A 107 -3.86 14.29 -1.68
N ALA A 108 -4.85 14.50 -2.56
CA ALA A 108 -6.14 13.82 -2.47
C ALA A 108 -5.99 12.29 -2.51
N LEU A 109 -5.11 11.77 -3.36
CA LEU A 109 -4.85 10.33 -3.45
C LEU A 109 -4.06 9.81 -2.25
N SER A 110 -3.12 10.59 -1.73
CA SER A 110 -2.39 10.26 -0.50
C SER A 110 -3.35 10.20 0.70
N PHE A 111 -4.20 11.21 0.88
CA PHE A 111 -5.22 11.24 1.92
C PHE A 111 -6.16 10.03 1.86
N LYS A 112 -6.62 9.67 0.65
CA LYS A 112 -7.44 8.47 0.44
C LYS A 112 -6.69 7.20 0.85
N THR A 113 -5.42 7.09 0.48
CA THR A 113 -4.55 5.95 0.80
C THR A 113 -4.29 5.84 2.30
N GLU A 114 -4.00 6.95 2.99
CA GLU A 114 -3.80 7.01 4.44
C GLU A 114 -5.02 6.51 5.20
N ASN A 115 -6.20 7.03 4.85
CA ASN A 115 -7.45 6.60 5.46
C ASN A 115 -7.76 5.12 5.18
N GLY A 116 -7.48 4.63 3.97
CA GLY A 116 -7.62 3.22 3.63
C GLY A 116 -6.69 2.34 4.45
N LEU A 117 -5.45 2.78 4.67
CA LEU A 117 -4.44 2.06 5.42
C LEU A 117 -4.77 2.01 6.91
N LEU A 118 -5.18 3.13 7.50
CA LEU A 118 -5.63 3.19 8.89
C LEU A 118 -6.82 2.24 9.12
N LYS A 119 -7.83 2.27 8.24
CA LYS A 119 -8.98 1.35 8.34
C LYS A 119 -8.58 -0.12 8.25
N LEU A 120 -7.61 -0.46 7.41
CA LEU A 120 -7.08 -1.81 7.31
C LEU A 120 -6.37 -2.22 8.61
N ILE A 121 -5.48 -1.36 9.12
CA ILE A 121 -4.76 -1.58 10.39
C ILE A 121 -5.76 -1.80 11.53
N GLU A 122 -6.70 -0.88 11.73
CA GLU A 122 -7.71 -0.98 12.77
C GLU A 122 -8.54 -2.28 12.66
N SER A 123 -8.88 -2.68 11.43
CA SER A 123 -9.61 -3.93 11.21
C SER A 123 -8.81 -5.16 11.61
N LEU A 124 -7.49 -5.14 11.41
CA LEU A 124 -6.61 -6.23 11.79
C LEU A 124 -6.35 -6.22 13.30
N GLU A 125 -6.18 -5.05 13.92
CA GLU A 125 -6.06 -4.94 15.38
C GLU A 125 -7.30 -5.50 16.08
N ARG A 126 -8.51 -5.18 15.60
CA ARG A 126 -9.75 -5.79 16.12
C ARG A 126 -9.78 -7.31 15.99
N LYS A 127 -9.28 -7.86 14.87
CA LYS A 127 -9.18 -9.33 14.68
C LYS A 127 -8.15 -9.97 15.61
N ARG A 128 -7.02 -9.30 15.85
CA ARG A 128 -5.99 -9.73 16.81
C ARG A 128 -6.58 -9.80 18.22
N ASP A 129 -7.25 -8.73 18.64
CA ASP A 129 -7.71 -8.56 20.01
C ASP A 129 -8.93 -9.46 20.33
N SER A 130 -9.74 -9.80 19.31
CA SER A 130 -10.84 -10.76 19.44
C SER A 130 -10.44 -12.23 19.28
N GLY A 131 -9.19 -12.52 18.89
CA GLY A 131 -8.75 -13.88 18.56
C GLY A 131 -9.40 -14.47 17.30
N ALA A 132 -10.09 -13.65 16.49
CA ALA A 132 -10.79 -14.07 15.28
C ALA A 132 -9.85 -14.26 14.06
N TRP A 133 -8.54 -14.12 14.27
CA TRP A 133 -7.55 -14.37 13.24
C TRP A 133 -7.17 -15.85 13.20
N ASP A 134 -7.23 -16.43 12.00
CA ASP A 134 -6.81 -17.79 11.76
C ASP A 134 -5.41 -17.80 11.12
N ASP A 135 -4.42 -18.25 11.88
CA ASP A 135 -3.05 -18.44 11.40
C ASP A 135 -2.91 -19.69 10.51
N THR A 136 -3.98 -20.44 10.25
CA THR A 136 -3.91 -21.71 9.53
C THR A 136 -3.87 -21.49 8.02
N LEU A 137 -2.76 -21.87 7.39
CA LEU A 137 -2.62 -21.82 5.93
C LEU A 137 -3.44 -22.91 5.22
N TYR A 138 -3.63 -24.05 5.90
CA TYR A 138 -4.29 -25.26 5.41
C TYR A 138 -5.32 -25.74 6.42
N HIS A 139 -6.61 -25.63 6.10
CA HIS A 139 -7.61 -26.45 6.79
C HIS A 139 -7.49 -27.86 6.21
N PRO A 140 -7.30 -28.91 7.02
CA PRO A 140 -7.51 -30.26 6.55
C PRO A 140 -8.93 -30.32 5.98
N THR A 141 -9.07 -30.60 4.70
CA THR A 141 -10.34 -31.13 4.21
C THR A 141 -10.55 -32.41 4.99
N HIS A 142 -11.64 -32.50 5.75
CA HIS A 142 -12.14 -33.79 6.21
C HIS A 142 -12.63 -34.54 4.97
N ASP A 143 -11.70 -35.06 4.20
CA ASP A 143 -11.99 -36.07 3.18
C ASP A 143 -12.05 -37.42 3.88
N GLY A 144 -13.28 -37.93 3.98
CA GLY A 144 -13.55 -39.36 4.08
C GLY A 144 -13.42 -39.97 5.47
N ALA A 145 -14.48 -39.85 6.28
CA ALA A 145 -14.93 -41.02 7.02
C ALA A 145 -15.37 -42.08 5.99
N ALA A 146 -14.46 -42.99 5.65
CA ALA A 146 -14.75 -44.24 4.95
C ALA A 146 -13.81 -45.30 5.52
N GLY A 147 -14.38 -46.22 6.30
CA GLY A 147 -13.70 -47.31 6.98
C GLY A 147 -14.48 -47.75 8.20
#